data_AF-A0A4P8XZB6-F1
#
_entry.id   AF-A0A4P8XZB6-F1
#
_cell.length_a   1.000
_cell.length_b   1.000
_cell.length_c   1.000
_cell.angle_alpha   90.00
_cell.angle_beta   90.00
_cell.angle_gamma   90.00
#
_symmetry.space_group_name_H-M   'P 1'
#
loop_
_entity.id
_entity.type
_entity.pdbx_description
1 polymer ?
#
loop_
_entity_poly.entity_id
_entity_poly.type
_entity_poly.pdbx_seq_one_letter_code
_entity_poly.pdbx_strand_id
1 'polypeptide(L)'
;MKKGVIITGSIIAVVIIGLVCFGESFRPGGYGEEYHKVWKCDNYNIQIDSYARKFPDKTCHEKITIDGKKYELEFDGGSSFEIGTLNHYKEDGEEYSELESVVEGDNYDKGFFDFTLHIDKVVDSKYSYLKGKTLVFHKE
;
A
#
# COMPACT_ATOMS: atom_id res chain seq x y z
N MET A 1 41.57 28.45 -26.88
CA MET A 1 40.93 27.30 -26.20
C MET A 1 40.04 27.84 -25.08
N LYS A 2 38.71 27.79 -25.24
CA LYS A 2 37.75 28.08 -24.16
C LYS A 2 36.78 26.91 -24.07
N LYS A 3 37.25 25.82 -23.46
CA LYS A 3 36.44 24.65 -23.09
C LYS A 3 36.41 24.62 -21.57
N GLY A 4 35.41 25.26 -21.01
CA GLY A 4 35.21 25.34 -19.57
C GLY A 4 33.98 26.20 -19.39
N VAL A 5 33.10 25.83 -18.47
CA VAL A 5 31.80 26.47 -18.23
C VAL A 5 30.65 25.97 -19.12
N ILE A 6 30.37 24.65 -19.08
CA ILE A 6 29.00 24.11 -19.25
C ILE A 6 28.75 22.94 -18.26
N ILE A 7 29.79 22.29 -17.75
CA ILE A 7 29.66 21.07 -16.94
C ILE A 7 29.17 21.36 -15.50
N THR A 8 29.44 22.55 -14.95
CA THR A 8 29.13 22.85 -13.54
C THR A 8 27.64 23.10 -13.26
N GLY A 9 26.91 23.69 -14.22
CA GLY A 9 25.47 23.97 -14.05
C GLY A 9 24.62 22.70 -14.06
N SER A 10 24.97 21.73 -14.92
CA SER A 10 24.28 20.44 -15.02
C SER A 10 24.50 19.56 -13.79
N ILE A 11 25.71 19.57 -13.20
CA ILE A 11 26.00 18.80 -11.98
C ILE A 11 25.20 19.35 -10.80
N ILE A 12 25.11 20.68 -10.63
CA ILE A 12 24.36 21.31 -9.55
C ILE A 12 22.86 20.99 -9.68
N ALA A 13 22.30 21.03 -10.90
CA ALA A 13 20.91 20.66 -11.13
C ALA A 13 20.62 19.19 -10.77
N VAL A 14 21.50 18.25 -11.15
CA VAL A 14 21.35 16.83 -10.81
C VAL A 14 21.47 16.59 -9.31
N VAL A 15 22.38 17.28 -8.62
CA VAL A 15 22.55 17.18 -7.16
C VAL A 15 21.34 17.76 -6.42
N ILE A 16 20.77 18.88 -6.88
CA ILE A 16 19.55 19.47 -6.30
C ILE A 16 18.35 18.57 -6.53
N ILE A 17 18.16 18.02 -7.74
CA ILE A 17 17.07 17.07 -8.03
C ILE A 17 17.23 15.81 -7.16
N GLY A 18 18.45 15.27 -7.07
CA GLY A 18 18.76 14.13 -6.20
C GLY A 18 18.46 14.39 -4.72
N LEU A 19 18.80 15.58 -4.21
CA LEU A 19 18.50 16.00 -2.84
C LEU A 19 17.01 16.22 -2.58
N VAL A 20 16.26 16.76 -3.54
CA VAL A 20 14.80 16.92 -3.43
C VAL A 20 14.10 15.57 -3.44
N CYS A 21 14.49 14.64 -4.33
CA CYS A 21 14.00 13.26 -4.34
C CYS A 21 14.35 12.52 -3.03
N PHE A 22 15.53 12.75 -2.46
CA PHE A 22 15.90 12.22 -1.16
C PHE A 22 15.06 12.83 -0.04
N GLY A 23 14.86 14.16 0.00
CA GLY A 23 14.08 14.85 1.03
C GLY A 23 12.59 14.45 1.04
N GLU A 24 12.02 14.17 -0.13
CA GLU A 24 10.66 13.62 -0.25
C GLU A 24 10.51 12.24 0.41
N SER A 25 11.60 11.46 0.47
CA SER A 25 11.63 10.12 1.07
C SER A 25 11.70 10.13 2.60
N PHE A 26 12.02 11.27 3.22
CA PHE A 26 12.17 11.42 4.68
C PHE A 26 11.10 12.30 5.34
N ARG A 27 10.14 12.82 4.57
CA ARG A 27 8.99 13.53 5.16
C ARG A 27 8.13 12.51 5.93
N PRO A 28 7.70 12.81 7.17
CA PRO A 28 6.78 11.94 7.91
C PRO A 28 5.50 11.70 7.10
N GLY A 29 4.82 10.60 7.43
CA GLY A 29 3.67 10.06 6.69
C GLY A 29 2.64 11.10 6.24
N GLY A 30 1.99 10.81 5.12
CA GLY A 30 0.94 11.64 4.54
C GLY A 30 -0.12 10.75 3.92
N TYR A 31 -1.38 11.10 4.14
CA TYR A 31 -2.54 10.37 3.65
C TYR A 31 -3.54 11.37 3.08
N GLY A 32 -4.08 11.08 1.90
CA GLY A 32 -5.02 11.97 1.24
C GLY A 32 -5.23 11.63 -0.23
N GLU A 33 -6.29 12.20 -0.81
CA GLU A 33 -6.64 12.05 -2.22
C GLU A 33 -5.50 12.45 -3.16
N GLU A 34 -4.63 13.39 -2.75
CA GLU A 34 -3.47 13.80 -3.53
C GLU A 34 -2.41 12.70 -3.72
N TYR A 35 -2.46 11.64 -2.92
CA TYR A 35 -1.57 10.47 -3.01
C TYR A 35 -2.27 9.23 -3.56
N HIS A 36 -3.52 9.35 -4.04
CA HIS A 36 -4.29 8.23 -4.54
C HIS A 36 -3.54 7.46 -5.63
N LYS A 37 -3.38 6.16 -5.43
CA LYS A 37 -2.77 5.21 -6.36
C LYS A 37 -3.67 3.99 -6.44
N VAL A 38 -3.86 3.51 -7.65
CA VAL A 38 -4.62 2.29 -7.92
C VAL A 38 -3.64 1.16 -8.20
N TRP A 39 -3.83 0.03 -7.53
CA TRP A 39 -3.06 -1.19 -7.74
C TRP A 39 -3.99 -2.30 -8.19
N LYS A 40 -3.72 -2.90 -9.35
CA LYS A 40 -4.56 -3.95 -9.94
C LYS A 40 -3.88 -5.30 -9.86
N CYS A 41 -4.66 -6.32 -9.49
CA CYS A 41 -4.18 -7.70 -9.44
C CYS A 41 -4.23 -8.35 -10.82
N ASP A 42 -3.17 -9.05 -11.24
CA ASP A 42 -3.06 -9.67 -12.57
C ASP A 42 -4.14 -10.71 -12.87
N ASN A 43 -4.40 -11.58 -11.89
CA ASN A 43 -5.10 -12.84 -12.12
C ASN A 43 -6.49 -12.88 -11.48
N TYR A 44 -6.87 -11.82 -10.78
CA TYR A 44 -8.08 -11.78 -9.97
C TYR A 44 -8.73 -10.41 -10.11
N ASN A 45 -10.05 -10.36 -9.98
CA ASN A 45 -10.81 -9.11 -9.94
C ASN A 45 -10.64 -8.44 -8.57
N ILE A 46 -9.41 -8.00 -8.28
CA ILE A 46 -8.99 -7.42 -7.01
C ILE A 46 -8.21 -6.13 -7.31
N GLN A 47 -8.56 -5.08 -6.58
CA GLN A 47 -7.93 -3.76 -6.69
C GLN A 47 -7.68 -3.17 -5.31
N ILE A 48 -6.56 -2.49 -5.13
CA ILE A 48 -6.26 -1.69 -3.94
C ILE A 48 -6.26 -0.22 -4.36
N ASP A 49 -7.01 0.60 -3.63
CA ASP A 49 -6.96 2.05 -3.68
C ASP A 49 -6.16 2.52 -2.47
N SER A 50 -4.91 2.93 -2.72
CA SER A 50 -3.99 3.43 -1.71
C SER A 50 -4.00 4.94 -1.69
N TYR A 51 -4.13 5.53 -0.51
CA TYR A 51 -4.09 6.98 -0.30
C TYR A 51 -2.88 7.42 0.51
N ALA A 52 -2.00 6.47 0.85
CA ALA A 52 -0.77 6.76 1.53
C ALA A 52 0.30 7.26 0.57
N ARG A 53 1.05 8.27 1.03
CA ARG A 53 2.21 8.81 0.32
C ARG A 53 3.22 7.72 0.00
N LYS A 54 3.45 6.79 0.93
CA LYS A 54 4.24 5.56 0.75
C LYS A 54 3.29 4.37 0.86
N PHE A 55 3.42 3.38 -0.03
CA PHE A 55 2.64 2.15 0.03
C PHE A 55 3.59 0.94 -0.04
N PRO A 56 3.35 -0.13 0.76
CA PRO A 56 2.35 -0.21 1.84
C PRO A 56 2.66 0.78 2.98
N ASP A 57 1.61 1.30 3.62
CA ASP A 57 1.70 2.09 4.84
C ASP A 57 1.13 1.31 6.02
N LYS A 58 1.80 1.38 7.17
CA LYS A 58 1.42 0.64 8.38
C LYS A 58 0.57 1.48 9.34
N THR A 59 0.39 2.76 9.03
CA THR A 59 -0.33 3.68 9.92
C THR A 59 -1.77 3.94 9.52
N CYS A 60 -2.22 3.37 8.39
CA CYS A 60 -3.53 3.65 7.82
C CYS A 60 -4.13 2.38 7.21
N HIS A 61 -5.46 2.31 7.19
CA HIS A 61 -6.19 1.28 6.45
C HIS A 61 -6.36 1.76 5.01
N GLU A 62 -5.97 0.91 4.08
CA GLU A 62 -6.16 1.15 2.64
C GLU A 62 -7.47 0.50 2.19
N LYS A 63 -8.02 0.93 1.05
CA LYS A 63 -9.23 0.32 0.52
C LYS A 63 -8.87 -0.81 -0.42
N ILE A 64 -9.52 -1.95 -0.29
CA ILE A 64 -9.38 -3.07 -1.22
C ILE A 64 -10.75 -3.53 -1.71
N THR A 65 -10.86 -3.80 -3.00
CA THR A 65 -12.06 -4.35 -3.64
C THR A 65 -11.77 -5.78 -4.07
N ILE A 66 -12.58 -6.74 -3.65
CA ILE A 66 -12.53 -8.15 -4.08
C ILE A 66 -13.86 -8.50 -4.73
N ASP A 67 -13.84 -8.87 -6.01
CA ASP A 67 -15.04 -9.21 -6.79
C ASP A 67 -16.14 -8.13 -6.72
N GLY A 68 -15.73 -6.86 -6.73
CA GLY A 68 -16.63 -5.70 -6.64
C GLY A 68 -17.11 -5.35 -5.24
N LYS A 69 -16.74 -6.11 -4.19
CA LYS A 69 -17.05 -5.76 -2.79
C LYS A 69 -15.86 -5.06 -2.15
N LYS A 70 -16.12 -3.91 -1.51
CA LYS A 70 -15.12 -3.10 -0.82
C LYS A 70 -14.88 -3.56 0.62
N TYR A 71 -13.64 -3.46 1.04
CA TYR A 71 -13.10 -3.82 2.35
C TYR A 71 -11.98 -2.84 2.73
N GLU A 72 -11.57 -2.91 3.99
CA GLU A 72 -10.32 -2.33 4.46
C GLU A 72 -9.18 -3.33 4.32
N LEU A 73 -7.97 -2.83 4.09
CA LEU A 73 -6.71 -3.54 4.08
C LEU A 73 -5.79 -2.90 5.12
N GLU A 74 -5.41 -3.68 6.12
CA GLU A 74 -4.50 -3.28 7.19
C GLU A 74 -3.18 -4.04 7.09
N PHE A 75 -2.07 -3.38 7.41
CA PHE A 75 -0.73 -3.96 7.38
C PHE A 75 -0.13 -4.03 8.79
N ASP A 76 -0.11 -5.23 9.36
CA ASP A 76 0.42 -5.49 10.70
C ASP A 76 1.92 -5.76 10.68
N GLY A 77 2.67 -5.05 11.55
CA GLY A 77 4.04 -5.40 11.92
C GLY A 77 5.09 -5.37 10.79
N GLY A 78 4.69 -5.19 9.53
CA GLY A 78 5.55 -5.13 8.35
C GLY A 78 5.70 -6.37 7.51
N SER A 79 5.10 -7.50 7.90
CA SER A 79 5.11 -8.70 7.07
C SER A 79 3.76 -9.37 6.96
N SER A 80 2.76 -9.00 7.77
CA SER A 80 1.40 -9.51 7.67
C SER A 80 0.43 -8.44 7.21
N PHE A 81 -0.73 -8.88 6.75
CA PHE A 81 -1.85 -8.02 6.41
C PHE A 81 -3.16 -8.73 6.76
N GLU A 82 -4.20 -7.93 6.94
CA GLU A 82 -5.57 -8.38 7.10
C GLU A 82 -6.49 -7.61 6.16
N ILE A 83 -7.47 -8.30 5.59
CA ILE A 83 -8.53 -7.71 4.77
C ILE A 83 -9.85 -7.98 5.47
N GLY A 84 -10.62 -6.94 5.75
CA GLY A 84 -11.82 -7.07 6.57
C GLY A 84 -12.78 -5.89 6.47
N THR A 85 -13.83 -5.97 7.28
CA THR A 85 -14.77 -4.87 7.47
C THR A 85 -14.40 -4.16 8.78
N LEU A 86 -14.10 -2.86 8.72
CA LEU A 86 -13.87 -2.08 9.93
C LEU A 86 -15.20 -1.75 10.59
N ASN A 87 -15.41 -2.29 11.77
CA ASN A 87 -16.58 -2.06 12.59
C ASN A 87 -16.23 -1.13 13.75
N HIS A 88 -17.16 -0.26 14.12
CA HIS A 88 -17.02 0.66 15.25
C HIS A 88 -17.93 0.24 16.40
N TYR A 89 -17.36 0.12 17.58
CA TYR A 89 -18.02 -0.35 18.78
C TYR A 89 -17.94 0.67 19.89
N LYS A 90 -18.86 0.54 20.86
CA LYS A 90 -18.89 1.33 22.08
C LYS A 90 -19.18 0.41 23.26
N GLU A 91 -18.22 0.32 24.18
CA GLU A 91 -18.30 -0.56 25.35
C GLU A 91 -17.86 0.24 26.59
N ASP A 92 -18.65 0.22 27.65
CA ASP A 92 -18.42 0.98 28.88
C ASP A 92 -18.12 2.48 28.69
N GLY A 93 -18.63 3.07 27.60
CA GLY A 93 -18.44 4.48 27.25
C GLY A 93 -17.20 4.77 26.40
N GLU A 94 -16.31 3.79 26.24
CA GLU A 94 -15.13 3.87 25.38
C GLU A 94 -15.48 3.41 23.96
N GLU A 95 -14.95 4.12 22.96
CA GLU A 95 -15.14 3.80 21.55
C GLU A 95 -13.88 3.13 20.99
N TYR A 96 -14.07 2.00 20.33
CA TYR A 96 -12.98 1.30 19.65
C TYR A 96 -13.43 0.81 18.27
N SER A 97 -12.46 0.50 17.43
CA SER A 97 -12.72 -0.08 16.11
C SER A 97 -11.99 -1.41 16.02
N GLU A 98 -12.63 -2.38 15.39
CA GLU A 98 -12.05 -3.71 15.17
C GLU A 98 -12.29 -4.10 13.71
N LEU A 99 -11.24 -4.66 13.10
CA LEU A 99 -11.30 -5.18 11.76
C LEU A 99 -11.81 -6.62 11.81
N GLU A 100 -13.01 -6.86 11.27
CA GLU A 100 -13.53 -8.22 11.13
C GLU A 100 -12.98 -8.84 9.83
N SER A 101 -11.95 -9.65 9.99
CA SER A 101 -11.14 -10.18 8.89
C SER A 101 -11.84 -11.28 8.09
N VAL A 102 -11.78 -11.15 6.76
CA VAL A 102 -12.27 -12.16 5.80
C VAL A 102 -11.11 -12.94 5.18
N VAL A 103 -9.94 -12.32 5.07
CA VAL A 103 -8.71 -12.88 4.49
C VAL A 103 -7.51 -12.30 5.24
N GLU A 104 -6.52 -13.13 5.55
CA GLU A 104 -5.29 -12.73 6.23
C GLU A 104 -4.09 -13.41 5.55
N GLY A 105 -2.90 -12.83 5.69
CA GLY A 105 -1.67 -13.50 5.33
C GLY A 105 -0.45 -12.61 5.37
N ASP A 106 0.58 -13.01 4.63
CA ASP A 106 1.85 -12.30 4.55
C ASP A 106 1.95 -11.38 3.34
N ASN A 107 2.61 -10.22 3.50
CA ASN A 107 3.00 -9.37 2.39
C ASN A 107 4.51 -9.47 2.13
N TYR A 108 4.87 -9.45 0.85
CA TYR A 108 6.25 -9.39 0.40
C TYR A 108 6.45 -8.15 -0.47
N ASP A 109 7.25 -7.21 0.03
CA ASP A 109 7.66 -6.05 -0.75
C ASP A 109 8.68 -6.50 -1.81
N LYS A 110 8.33 -6.37 -3.09
CA LYS A 110 9.22 -6.66 -4.23
C LYS A 110 9.71 -5.40 -4.95
N GLY A 111 9.48 -4.21 -4.40
CA GLY A 111 10.03 -2.95 -4.91
C GLY A 111 8.97 -1.94 -5.37
N PHE A 112 9.41 -0.91 -6.09
CA PHE A 112 8.62 0.32 -6.32
C PHE A 112 7.36 0.18 -7.18
N PHE A 113 7.25 -0.87 -8.01
CA PHE A 113 6.17 -1.00 -9.01
C PHE A 113 5.26 -2.20 -8.78
N ASP A 114 5.74 -3.19 -8.02
CA ASP A 114 5.07 -4.47 -7.83
C ASP A 114 4.93 -4.76 -6.35
N PHE A 115 3.72 -5.12 -5.94
CA PHE A 115 3.39 -5.45 -4.56
C PHE A 115 2.76 -6.84 -4.51
N THR A 116 3.12 -7.66 -3.52
CA THR A 116 2.66 -9.05 -3.44
C THR A 116 2.03 -9.37 -2.09
N LEU A 117 0.84 -9.98 -2.13
CA LEU A 117 0.16 -10.55 -0.96
C LEU A 117 0.11 -12.07 -1.08
N HIS A 118 0.54 -12.80 -0.07
CA HIS A 118 0.32 -14.23 0.05
C HIS A 118 -0.81 -14.50 1.03
N ILE A 119 -1.81 -15.26 0.60
CA ILE A 119 -3.01 -15.51 1.38
C ILE A 119 -2.84 -16.81 2.20
N ASP A 120 -2.55 -16.68 3.49
CA ASP A 120 -2.39 -17.84 4.37
C ASP A 120 -3.73 -18.37 4.89
N LYS A 121 -4.64 -17.46 5.21
CA LYS A 121 -5.90 -17.77 5.86
C LYS A 121 -7.06 -17.07 5.17
N VAL A 122 -8.15 -17.81 5.06
CA VAL A 122 -9.44 -17.32 4.57
C VAL A 122 -10.47 -17.68 5.62
N VAL A 123 -11.13 -16.66 6.15
CA VAL A 123 -12.17 -16.78 7.18
C VAL A 123 -13.54 -16.93 6.50
N ASP A 124 -13.82 -16.10 5.50
CA ASP A 124 -15.06 -16.20 4.71
C ASP A 124 -14.91 -17.21 3.58
N SER A 125 -15.67 -18.30 3.65
CA SER A 125 -15.66 -19.39 2.67
C SER A 125 -15.92 -18.96 1.22
N LYS A 126 -16.58 -17.81 1.00
CA LYS A 126 -16.78 -17.21 -0.33
C LYS A 126 -15.45 -16.97 -1.06
N TYR A 127 -14.39 -16.66 -0.32
CA TYR A 127 -13.06 -16.37 -0.88
C TYR A 127 -12.09 -17.56 -0.78
N SER A 128 -12.60 -18.78 -0.53
CA SER A 128 -11.78 -19.99 -0.41
C SER A 128 -10.83 -20.24 -1.59
N TYR A 129 -11.18 -19.75 -2.79
CA TYR A 129 -10.36 -19.84 -3.99
C TYR A 129 -9.05 -19.04 -3.90
N LEU A 130 -8.95 -18.08 -2.97
CA LEU A 130 -7.75 -17.29 -2.70
C LEU A 130 -6.78 -17.99 -1.73
N LYS A 131 -7.21 -19.02 -1.01
CA LYS A 131 -6.37 -19.68 0.00
C LYS A 131 -5.08 -20.25 -0.60
N GLY A 132 -3.94 -19.91 -0.01
CA GLY A 132 -2.60 -20.29 -0.45
C GLY A 132 -2.16 -19.64 -1.76
N LYS A 133 -2.88 -18.62 -2.25
CA LYS A 133 -2.53 -17.91 -3.49
C LYS A 133 -1.62 -16.73 -3.18
N THR A 134 -0.81 -16.40 -4.19
CA THR A 134 0.01 -15.20 -4.20
C THR A 134 -0.60 -14.23 -5.21
N LEU A 135 -1.06 -13.09 -4.71
CA LEU A 135 -1.64 -12.00 -5.47
C LEU A 135 -0.54 -11.01 -5.80
N VAL A 136 -0.34 -10.73 -7.08
CA VAL A 136 0.63 -9.74 -7.55
C VAL A 136 -0.13 -8.55 -8.07
N PHE A 137 0.21 -7.38 -7.53
CA PHE A 137 -0.41 -6.10 -7.83
C PHE A 137 0.57 -5.20 -8.56
N HIS A 138 0.09 -4.57 -9.63
CA HIS A 138 0.83 -3.56 -10.36
C HIS A 138 0.18 -2.21 -10.20
N LYS A 139 1.03 -1.20 -10.03
CA LYS A 139 0.57 0.19 -10.01
C LYS A 139 0.12 0.61 -11.41
N GLU A 140 -1.08 1.18 -11.52
CA GLU A 140 -1.60 1.82 -12.74
C GLU A 140 -1.01 3.22 -12.98
#